data_AF-A0A921LF21-F1
#
_entry.id   AF-A0A921LF21-F1
#
_cell.length_a   1.000
_cell.length_b   1.000
_cell.length_c   1.000
_cell.angle_alpha   90.00
_cell.angle_beta   90.00
_cell.angle_gamma   90.00
#
_symmetry.space_group_name_H-M   'P 1'
#
loop_
_entity.id
_entity.type
_entity.pdbx_description
1 polymer ?
#
loop_
_entity_poly.entity_id
_entity_poly.type
_entity_poly.pdbx_seq_one_letter_code
_entity_poly.pdbx_strand_id
1 'polypeptide(L)'
;MKEYRAKLKRQIIWMTAGILFSCMVIVICCVSAVQLGADEHEASFMRGFQSGLFFAWAAIAVYGIVVNVRALRDDKRLRALYIKEHDERLQAIQRESGRAAYCISLFGLLTAAIAAGFFSMTVFAALIGAVLFVSVAGLGAKIWFHRTM
;
A
#
# COMPACT_ATOMS: atom_id res chain seq x y z
N MET A 1 -19.00 -17.97 -9.74
CA MET A 1 -19.53 -17.05 -8.68
C MET A 1 -19.15 -17.43 -7.26
N LYS A 2 -19.26 -18.70 -6.82
CA LYS A 2 -18.86 -19.11 -5.45
C LYS A 2 -17.36 -18.85 -5.17
N GLU A 3 -16.49 -19.13 -6.13
CA GLU A 3 -15.04 -18.86 -6.03
C GLU A 3 -14.73 -17.35 -5.96
N TYR A 4 -15.44 -16.53 -6.72
CA TYR A 4 -15.28 -15.07 -6.68
C TYR A 4 -15.68 -14.47 -5.33
N ARG A 5 -16.75 -14.98 -4.72
CA ARG A 5 -17.14 -14.63 -3.34
C ARG A 5 -16.05 -15.02 -2.33
N ALA A 6 -15.40 -16.17 -2.50
CA ALA A 6 -14.28 -16.59 -1.64
C ALA A 6 -13.03 -15.71 -1.84
N LYS A 7 -12.73 -15.30 -3.08
CA LYS A 7 -11.66 -14.32 -3.39
C LYS A 7 -11.89 -12.98 -2.68
N LEU A 8 -13.10 -12.42 -2.76
CA LEU A 8 -13.47 -11.17 -2.09
C LEU A 8 -13.40 -11.28 -0.56
N LYS A 9 -13.90 -12.38 0.03
CA LYS A 9 -13.76 -12.62 1.48
C LYS A 9 -12.30 -12.69 1.92
N ARG A 10 -11.45 -13.38 1.15
CA ARG A 10 -10.00 -13.43 1.42
C ARG A 10 -9.37 -12.05 1.34
N GLN A 11 -9.72 -11.24 0.33
CA GLN A 11 -9.25 -9.85 0.24
C GLN A 11 -9.65 -9.00 1.46
N ILE A 12 -10.90 -9.11 1.92
CA ILE A 12 -11.37 -8.43 3.15
C ILE A 12 -10.55 -8.88 4.37
N ILE A 13 -10.28 -10.18 4.52
CA ILE A 13 -9.47 -10.72 5.62
C ILE A 13 -8.06 -10.13 5.60
N TRP A 14 -7.39 -10.11 4.44
CA TRP A 14 -6.07 -9.51 4.30
C TRP A 14 -6.06 -8.01 4.61
N MET A 15 -7.06 -7.26 4.13
CA MET A 15 -7.21 -5.83 4.43
C MET A 15 -7.42 -5.59 5.93
N THR A 16 -8.26 -6.40 6.58
CA THR A 16 -8.55 -6.29 8.02
C THR A 16 -7.32 -6.65 8.86
N ALA A 17 -6.62 -7.73 8.49
CA ALA A 17 -5.37 -8.12 9.15
C ALA A 17 -4.29 -7.04 9.01
N GLY A 18 -4.19 -6.39 7.84
CA GLY A 18 -3.26 -5.29 7.61
C GLY A 18 -3.55 -4.06 8.49
N ILE A 19 -4.81 -3.69 8.68
CA ILE A 19 -5.20 -2.61 9.61
C ILE A 19 -4.81 -2.97 11.05
N LEU A 20 -5.11 -4.18 11.50
CA LEU A 20 -4.79 -4.63 12.86
C LEU A 20 -3.29 -4.65 13.12
N PHE A 21 -2.51 -5.17 12.17
CA PHE A 21 -1.05 -5.18 12.25
C PHE A 21 -0.49 -3.75 12.32
N SER A 22 -1.00 -2.84 11.49
CA SER A 22 -0.55 -1.45 11.49
C SER A 22 -0.93 -0.72 12.80
N CYS A 23 -2.11 -0.99 13.37
CA CYS A 23 -2.47 -0.54 14.72
C CYS A 23 -1.49 -1.04 15.78
N MET A 24 -1.13 -2.33 15.75
CA MET A 24 -0.19 -2.93 16.68
C MET A 24 1.19 -2.24 16.62
N VAL A 25 1.71 -1.99 15.42
CA VAL A 25 3.00 -1.31 15.22
C VAL A 25 2.98 0.11 15.79
N ILE A 26 1.89 0.85 15.60
CA ILE A 26 1.75 2.21 16.13
C ILE A 26 1.72 2.21 17.66
N VAL A 27 0.97 1.29 18.27
CA VAL A 27 0.92 1.16 19.74
C VAL A 27 2.31 0.85 20.30
N ILE A 28 3.04 -0.08 19.68
CA ILE A 28 4.42 -0.43 20.08
C ILE A 28 5.34 0.78 19.95
N CYS A 29 5.31 1.49 18.81
CA CYS A 29 6.13 2.70 18.62
C CYS A 29 5.80 3.78 19.65
N CYS A 30 4.52 3.96 19.99
CA CYS A 30 4.09 4.97 20.96
C CYS A 30 4.61 4.64 22.37
N VAL A 31 4.53 3.37 22.79
CA VAL A 31 5.05 2.90 24.08
C VAL A 31 6.58 3.05 24.15
N SER A 32 7.30 2.62 23.12
CA SER A 32 8.76 2.75 23.08
C SER A 32 9.23 4.21 23.09
N ALA A 33 8.51 5.10 22.41
CA ALA A 33 8.85 6.51 22.35
C ALA A 33 8.58 7.26 23.67
N VAL A 34 7.67 6.76 24.52
CA VAL A 34 7.47 7.25 25.89
C VAL A 34 8.59 6.76 26.82
N GLN A 35 9.10 5.54 26.62
CA GLN A 35 10.19 4.99 27.43
C GLN A 35 11.57 5.61 27.14
N LEU A 36 11.79 6.11 25.91
CA LEU A 36 13.09 6.61 25.45
C LEU A 36 13.32 8.12 25.65
N GLY A 37 12.37 8.88 26.20
CA GLY A 37 12.56 10.30 26.52
C GLY A 37 12.93 11.19 25.34
N ALA A 38 12.34 10.95 24.16
CA ALA A 38 12.66 11.66 22.92
C ALA A 38 12.24 13.15 22.95
N ASP A 39 13.10 14.04 22.46
CA ASP A 39 12.93 15.50 22.35
C ASP A 39 11.52 15.92 21.88
N GLU A 40 10.85 16.74 22.69
CA GLU A 40 9.40 16.95 22.62
C GLU A 40 8.93 17.68 21.35
N HIS A 41 9.74 18.56 20.77
CA HIS A 41 9.27 19.44 19.69
C HIS A 41 9.24 18.72 18.33
N GLU A 42 10.35 18.13 17.88
CA GLU A 42 10.40 17.42 16.59
C GLU A 42 9.62 16.10 16.63
N ALA A 43 9.58 15.43 17.79
CA ALA A 43 8.82 14.20 17.96
C ALA A 43 7.30 14.43 17.87
N SER A 44 6.79 15.59 18.32
CA SER A 44 5.36 15.88 18.28
C SER A 44 4.80 16.03 16.87
N PHE A 45 5.49 16.77 15.99
CA PHE A 45 5.10 16.93 14.59
C PHE A 45 5.17 15.61 13.83
N MET A 46 6.25 14.85 14.03
CA MET A 46 6.44 13.55 13.38
C MET A 46 5.35 12.54 13.79
N ARG A 47 4.99 12.50 15.08
CA ARG A 47 3.88 11.67 15.58
C ARG A 47 2.53 12.10 14.99
N GLY A 48 2.29 13.41 14.89
CA GLY A 48 1.10 13.95 14.23
C GLY A 48 1.00 13.52 12.77
N PHE A 49 2.07 13.69 12.00
CA PHE A 49 2.13 13.28 10.59
C PHE A 49 1.94 11.76 10.42
N GLN A 50 2.59 10.95 11.24
CA GLN A 50 2.45 9.48 11.21
C GLN A 50 1.01 9.04 11.53
N SER A 51 0.36 9.68 12.50
CA SER A 51 -1.05 9.40 12.83
C SER A 51 -2.00 9.77 11.68
N GLY A 52 -1.75 10.88 10.98
CA GLY A 52 -2.51 11.29 9.80
C GLY A 52 -2.34 10.31 8.64
N LEU A 53 -1.12 9.84 8.39
CA LEU A 53 -0.84 8.83 7.36
C LEU A 53 -1.54 7.51 7.66
N PHE A 54 -1.54 7.09 8.93
CA PHE A 54 -2.28 5.90 9.37
C PHE A 54 -3.79 6.07 9.16
N PHE A 55 -4.34 7.24 9.50
CA PHE A 55 -5.76 7.50 9.29
C PHE A 55 -6.14 7.42 7.80
N ALA A 56 -5.33 8.00 6.91
CA ALA A 56 -5.53 7.91 5.47
C ALA A 56 -5.46 6.45 4.98
N TRP A 57 -4.47 5.68 5.44
CA TRP A 57 -4.33 4.26 5.14
C TRP A 57 -5.55 3.45 5.59
N ALA A 58 -5.99 3.67 6.84
CA ALA A 58 -7.17 3.02 7.40
C ALA A 58 -8.44 3.39 6.61
N ALA A 59 -8.61 4.65 6.22
CA ALA A 59 -9.76 5.11 5.44
C ALA A 59 -9.84 4.40 4.07
N ILE A 60 -8.72 4.27 3.35
CA ILE A 60 -8.66 3.54 2.07
C ILE A 60 -9.02 2.06 2.26
N ALA A 61 -8.46 1.43 3.29
CA ALA A 61 -8.74 0.02 3.59
C ALA A 61 -10.22 -0.20 3.98
N VAL A 62 -10.78 0.67 4.81
CA VAL A 62 -12.20 0.65 5.19
C VAL A 62 -13.10 0.85 3.96
N TYR A 63 -12.79 1.80 3.09
CA TYR A 63 -13.52 2.00 1.85
C TYR A 63 -13.53 0.73 0.99
N GLY A 64 -12.37 0.09 0.81
CA GLY A 64 -12.25 -1.19 0.10
C GLY A 64 -13.10 -2.31 0.74
N ILE A 65 -13.07 -2.43 2.07
CA ILE A 65 -13.89 -3.40 2.81
C ILE A 65 -15.38 -3.12 2.59
N VAL A 66 -15.83 -1.86 2.68
CA VAL A 66 -17.24 -1.50 2.49
C VAL A 66 -17.72 -1.84 1.08
N VAL A 67 -16.93 -1.54 0.05
CA VAL A 67 -17.26 -1.88 -1.35
C VAL A 67 -17.36 -3.40 -1.51
N ASN A 68 -16.38 -4.15 -1.00
CA ASN A 68 -16.36 -5.61 -1.11
C ASN A 68 -17.51 -6.27 -0.33
N VAL A 69 -17.83 -5.80 0.88
CA VAL A 69 -18.96 -6.30 1.69
C VAL A 69 -20.29 -5.98 1.01
N ARG A 70 -20.46 -4.77 0.44
CA ARG A 70 -21.66 -4.41 -0.34
C ARG A 70 -21.80 -5.28 -1.59
N ALA A 71 -20.70 -5.60 -2.26
CA ALA A 71 -20.69 -6.52 -3.40
C ALA A 71 -21.06 -7.95 -3.01
N LEU A 72 -20.62 -8.43 -1.84
CA LEU A 72 -20.97 -9.76 -1.32
C LEU A 72 -22.47 -9.88 -0.96
N ARG A 73 -23.11 -8.78 -0.55
CA ARG A 73 -24.54 -8.74 -0.21
C ARG A 73 -25.48 -8.64 -1.42
N ASP A 74 -25.04 -8.04 -2.53
CA ASP A 74 -25.88 -7.79 -3.71
C ASP A 74 -25.33 -8.52 -4.94
N ASP A 75 -26.07 -9.50 -5.44
CA ASP A 75 -25.69 -10.29 -6.62
C ASP A 75 -25.55 -9.44 -7.90
N LYS A 76 -26.29 -8.33 -8.04
CA LYS A 76 -26.16 -7.45 -9.21
C LYS A 76 -24.82 -6.72 -9.19
N ARG A 77 -24.42 -6.21 -8.02
CA ARG A 77 -23.12 -5.54 -7.84
C ARG A 77 -21.95 -6.51 -7.95
N LEU A 78 -22.12 -7.73 -7.45
CA LEU A 78 -21.12 -8.79 -7.58
C LEU A 78 -20.85 -9.15 -9.05
N ARG A 79 -21.91 -9.28 -9.85
CA ARG A 79 -21.79 -9.54 -11.30
C ARG A 79 -21.16 -8.36 -12.03
N ALA A 80 -21.56 -7.13 -11.69
CA ALA A 80 -20.96 -5.93 -12.29
C ALA A 80 -19.46 -5.81 -12.01
N LEU A 81 -19.02 -6.10 -10.77
CA LEU A 81 -17.59 -6.16 -10.41
C LEU A 81 -16.85 -7.26 -11.15
N TYR A 82 -17.45 -8.45 -11.25
CA TYR A 82 -16.87 -9.57 -11.99
C TYR A 82 -16.68 -9.24 -13.48
N ILE A 83 -17.69 -8.64 -14.13
CA ILE A 83 -17.60 -8.22 -15.54
C ILE A 83 -16.53 -7.14 -15.71
N LYS A 84 -16.49 -6.15 -14.81
CA LYS A 84 -15.50 -5.07 -14.86
C LYS A 84 -14.07 -5.59 -14.67
N GLU A 85 -13.87 -6.63 -13.86
CA GLU A 85 -12.55 -7.24 -13.65
C GLU A 85 -12.10 -8.09 -14.85
N HIS A 86 -13.04 -8.67 -15.60
CA HIS A 86 -12.77 -9.44 -16.81
C HIS A 86 -12.78 -8.61 -18.11
N ASP A 87 -12.98 -7.29 -18.04
CA ASP A 87 -12.90 -6.43 -19.20
C ASP A 87 -11.44 -6.27 -19.67
N GLU A 88 -11.15 -6.82 -20.86
CA GLU A 88 -9.80 -6.83 -21.45
C GLU A 88 -9.24 -5.43 -21.65
N ARG A 89 -10.09 -4.43 -21.96
CA ARG A 89 -9.65 -3.05 -22.16
C ARG A 89 -9.13 -2.44 -20.87
N LEU A 90 -9.82 -2.69 -19.77
CA LEU A 90 -9.43 -2.17 -18.46
C LEU A 90 -8.11 -2.80 -17.98
N GLN A 91 -7.94 -4.09 -18.25
CA GLN A 91 -6.69 -4.80 -17.93
C GLN A 91 -5.51 -4.25 -18.73
N ALA A 92 -5.69 -3.98 -20.03
CA ALA A 92 -4.65 -3.39 -20.86
C ALA A 92 -4.23 -2.00 -20.34
N ILE A 93 -5.19 -1.13 -20.03
CA ILE A 93 -4.91 0.20 -19.47
C ILE A 93 -4.19 0.08 -18.11
N GLN A 94 -4.61 -0.81 -17.23
CA GLN A 94 -3.94 -1.00 -15.93
C GLN A 94 -2.52 -1.53 -16.06
N ARG A 95 -2.25 -2.43 -17.02
CA ARG A 95 -0.89 -2.92 -17.28
C ARG A 95 0.02 -1.81 -17.79
N GLU A 96 -0.44 -1.02 -18.76
CA GLU A 96 0.36 0.05 -19.34
C GLU A 96 0.58 1.20 -18.35
N SER A 97 -0.48 1.61 -17.65
CA SER A 97 -0.40 2.64 -16.61
C SER A 97 0.43 2.17 -15.41
N GLY A 98 0.34 0.90 -15.02
CA GLY A 98 1.17 0.32 -13.96
C GLY A 98 2.66 0.34 -14.31
N ARG A 99 3.00 0.02 -15.56
CA ARG A 99 4.38 0.10 -16.07
C ARG A 99 4.88 1.55 -16.08
N ALA A 100 4.07 2.48 -16.58
CA ALA A 100 4.42 3.90 -16.60
C ALA A 100 4.60 4.46 -15.18
N ALA A 101 3.66 4.18 -14.28
CA ALA A 101 3.72 4.61 -12.88
C ALA A 101 4.95 4.05 -12.16
N TYR A 102 5.29 2.78 -12.40
CA TYR A 102 6.50 2.17 -11.85
C TYR A 102 7.77 2.91 -12.32
N CYS A 103 7.92 3.16 -13.62
CA CYS A 103 9.06 3.92 -14.14
C CYS A 103 9.14 5.35 -13.57
N ILE A 104 8.01 6.06 -13.54
CA ILE A 104 7.94 7.43 -12.98
C ILE A 104 8.33 7.42 -11.50
N SER A 105 7.83 6.45 -10.73
CA SER A 105 8.15 6.34 -9.30
C SER A 105 9.63 6.05 -9.03
N LEU A 106 10.27 5.20 -9.83
CA LEU A 106 11.70 4.92 -9.73
C LEU A 106 12.55 6.14 -10.06
N PHE A 107 12.22 6.82 -11.17
CA PHE A 107 12.92 8.05 -11.55
C PHE A 107 12.78 9.13 -10.48
N GLY A 108 11.57 9.31 -9.94
CA GLY A 108 11.29 10.27 -8.86
C GLY A 108 12.04 9.94 -7.57
N LEU A 109 12.04 8.67 -7.14
CA LEU A 109 12.76 8.25 -5.93
C LEU A 109 14.28 8.38 -6.09
N LEU A 110 14.83 8.06 -7.25
CA LEU A 110 16.27 8.20 -7.51
C LEU A 110 16.71 9.67 -7.54
N THR A 111 15.95 10.55 -8.19
CA THR A 111 16.24 11.99 -8.18
C THR A 111 16.13 12.58 -6.78
N ALA A 112 15.10 12.18 -6.02
CA ALA A 112 14.98 12.56 -4.62
C ALA A 112 16.15 12.06 -3.76
N ALA A 113 16.63 10.82 -4.00
CA ALA A 113 17.77 10.25 -3.28
C ALA A 113 19.05 11.04 -3.55
N ILE A 114 19.32 11.41 -4.80
CA ILE A 114 20.50 12.22 -5.15
C ILE A 114 20.44 13.58 -4.44
N ALA A 115 19.28 14.25 -4.45
CA ALA A 115 19.13 15.53 -3.75
C ALA A 115 19.28 15.38 -2.23
N ALA A 116 18.64 14.39 -1.61
CA ALA A 116 18.69 14.16 -0.17
C ALA A 116 20.07 13.72 0.33
N GLY A 117 20.88 13.08 -0.53
CA GLY A 117 22.25 12.68 -0.22
C GLY A 117 23.18 13.83 0.15
N PHE A 118 22.89 15.05 -0.32
CA PHE A 118 23.64 16.24 0.06
C PHE A 118 23.28 16.77 1.45
N PHE A 119 22.10 16.43 1.98
CA PHE A 119 21.62 16.95 3.26
C PHE A 119 21.85 15.98 4.42
N SER A 120 21.55 14.69 4.24
CA SER A 120 21.65 13.71 5.32
C SER A 120 21.83 12.29 4.81
N MET A 121 22.83 11.60 5.37
CA MET A 121 23.11 10.19 5.09
C MET A 121 21.95 9.27 5.49
N THR A 122 21.19 9.62 6.53
CA THR A 122 20.02 8.86 6.99
C THR A 122 18.87 8.91 5.97
N VAL A 123 18.58 10.09 5.41
CA VAL A 123 17.52 10.26 4.41
C VAL A 123 17.89 9.58 3.10
N PHE A 124 19.16 9.66 2.71
CA PHE A 124 19.70 8.92 1.57
C PHE A 124 19.52 7.41 1.72
N ALA A 125 19.94 6.84 2.85
CA ALA A 125 19.80 5.41 3.12
C ALA A 125 18.34 4.95 3.10
N ALA A 126 17.42 5.76 3.66
CA ALA A 126 15.98 5.47 3.64
C ALA A 126 15.41 5.47 2.21
N LEU A 127 15.78 6.45 1.37
CA LEU A 127 15.33 6.52 -0.02
C LEU A 127 15.91 5.39 -0.88
N ILE A 128 17.18 5.02 -0.70
CA ILE A 128 17.77 3.86 -1.35
C ILE A 128 17.06 2.56 -0.92
N GLY A 129 16.73 2.42 0.37
CA GLY A 129 15.91 1.31 0.86
C GLY A 129 14.54 1.24 0.19
N ALA A 130 13.88 2.40 0.00
CA ALA A 130 12.60 2.47 -0.72
C ALA A 130 12.74 2.07 -2.20
N VAL A 131 13.79 2.53 -2.90
CA VAL A 131 14.09 2.14 -4.29
C VAL A 131 14.31 0.64 -4.40
N LEU A 132 15.08 0.04 -3.48
CA LEU A 132 15.31 -1.40 -3.45
C LEU A 132 14.00 -2.16 -3.21
N PHE A 133 13.18 -1.73 -2.25
CA PHE A 133 11.88 -2.34 -1.99
C PHE A 133 10.96 -2.30 -3.22
N VAL A 134 10.83 -1.13 -3.87
CA VAL A 134 10.04 -0.97 -5.09
C VAL A 134 10.58 -1.87 -6.20
N SER A 135 11.90 -1.96 -6.35
CA SER A 135 12.54 -2.82 -7.35
C SER A 135 12.27 -4.31 -7.11
N VAL A 136 12.39 -4.78 -5.87
CA VAL A 136 12.08 -6.16 -5.49
C VAL A 136 10.60 -6.45 -5.67
N ALA A 137 9.71 -5.53 -5.30
CA ALA A 137 8.27 -5.66 -5.52
C ALA A 137 7.93 -5.76 -7.01
N GLY A 138 8.56 -4.93 -7.85
CA GLY A 138 8.43 -4.98 -9.31
C GLY A 138 8.91 -6.30 -9.91
N LEU A 139 10.07 -6.81 -9.45
CA LEU A 139 10.59 -8.12 -9.85
C LEU A 139 9.69 -9.28 -9.40
N GLY A 140 9.22 -9.24 -8.15
CA GLY A 140 8.27 -10.23 -7.62
C GLY A 140 6.97 -10.26 -8.41
N ALA A 141 6.43 -9.09 -8.75
CA ALA A 141 5.26 -8.98 -9.61
C ALA A 141 5.54 -9.57 -10.99
N LYS A 142 6.68 -9.22 -11.62
CA LYS A 142 7.09 -9.76 -12.92
C LYS A 142 7.19 -11.29 -12.91
N ILE A 143 7.81 -11.88 -11.88
CA ILE A 143 7.93 -13.34 -11.73
C ILE A 143 6.57 -13.99 -11.54
N TRP A 144 5.70 -13.41 -10.71
CA TRP A 144 4.36 -13.95 -10.46
C TRP A 144 3.50 -13.94 -11.74
N PHE A 145 3.54 -12.85 -12.51
CA PHE A 145 2.82 -12.77 -13.79
C PHE A 145 3.40 -13.70 -14.84
N HIS A 146 4.72 -13.85 -14.94
CA HIS A 146 5.36 -14.80 -15.86
C HIS A 146 5.09 -16.27 -15.49
N ARG A 147 4.77 -16.57 -14.21
CA ARG A 147 4.36 -17.92 -13.78
C ARG A 147 2.88 -18.20 -14.04
N THR A 148 2.06 -17.17 -14.22
CA THR A 148 0.60 -17.28 -14.27
C THR A 148 0.04 -17.12 -15.70
N MET A 149 0.79 -16.45 -16.60
CA MET A 149 0.55 -16.41 -18.05
C MET A 149 1.41 -17.44 -18.75
#